data_AF-A0A939RKE2-F1
#
_entry.id   AF-A0A939RKE2-F1
#
_cell.length_a   1.000
_cell.length_b   1.000
_cell.length_c   1.000
_cell.angle_alpha   90.00
_cell.angle_beta   90.00
_cell.angle_gamma   90.00
#
_symmetry.space_group_name_H-M   'P 1'
#
loop_
_entity.id
_entity.type
_entity.pdbx_description
1 polymer ?
#
loop_
_entity_poly.entity_id
_entity_poly.type
_entity_poly.pdbx_seq_one_letter_code
_entity_poly.pdbx_strand_id
1 'polypeptide(L)'
;MYLQGKGNLEKQKHEREDSKMTNAQIIFNNSLSLMEQGILKGSGIMATVEDENGEKKQIELPETIHTYAAWKSIGYQVKKGQKAKAAFTIWKYTESKKQNDEEEAAGRMFMKLSHFFTADQVEKIA
;
A
#
# COMPACT_ATOMS: atom_id res chain seq x y z
N MET A 1 41.55 -29.79 -15.05
CA MET A 1 40.26 -29.96 -14.36
C MET A 1 39.74 -28.59 -13.98
N TYR A 2 38.87 -27.99 -14.80
CA TYR A 2 38.18 -26.74 -14.48
C TYR A 2 36.74 -27.10 -14.15
N LEU A 3 36.20 -26.58 -13.04
CA LEU A 3 34.84 -26.05 -12.98
C LEU A 3 34.75 -25.04 -11.83
N GLN A 4 34.45 -23.79 -12.21
CA GLN A 4 34.06 -22.66 -11.37
C GLN A 4 32.72 -22.92 -10.67
N GLY A 5 32.61 -22.60 -9.39
CA GLY A 5 31.33 -22.42 -8.69
C GLY A 5 31.14 -20.95 -8.31
N LYS A 6 30.56 -20.14 -9.21
CA LYS A 6 30.04 -18.79 -8.92
C LYS A 6 28.52 -18.77 -9.13
N GLY A 7 27.79 -18.17 -8.19
CA GLY A 7 26.39 -17.77 -8.32
C GLY A 7 25.43 -18.93 -8.05
N ASN A 8 24.33 -18.74 -7.32
CA ASN A 8 23.41 -17.62 -7.41
C ASN A 8 22.58 -17.58 -6.13
N LEU A 9 22.29 -16.38 -5.61
CA LEU A 9 21.22 -16.12 -4.66
C LEU A 9 20.00 -16.95 -5.06
N GLU A 10 19.49 -17.76 -4.13
CA GLU A 10 18.12 -18.26 -4.18
C GLU A 10 17.20 -17.04 -4.20
N LYS A 11 16.93 -16.55 -5.41
CA LYS A 11 15.73 -15.81 -5.74
C LYS A 11 14.58 -16.76 -5.44
N GLN A 12 14.12 -16.73 -4.20
CA GLN A 12 12.86 -17.34 -3.81
C GLN A 12 11.78 -16.69 -4.67
N LYS A 13 11.44 -17.42 -5.74
CA LYS A 13 10.18 -17.48 -6.47
C LYS A 13 9.15 -16.42 -6.01
N HIS A 14 9.27 -15.22 -6.55
CA HIS A 14 8.26 -14.17 -6.52
C HIS A 14 7.21 -14.38 -7.63
N GLU A 15 6.83 -15.63 -7.88
CA GLU A 15 5.84 -15.98 -8.90
C GLU A 15 4.78 -16.87 -8.24
N ARG A 16 3.80 -16.21 -7.62
CA ARG A 16 2.40 -16.65 -7.50
C ARG A 16 1.61 -15.55 -6.77
N GLU A 17 0.58 -15.01 -7.45
CA GLU A 17 -0.49 -14.10 -6.97
C GLU A 17 -0.45 -12.59 -7.36
N ASP A 18 0.23 -12.19 -8.44
CA ASP A 18 0.09 -10.81 -8.98
C ASP A 18 -1.31 -10.46 -9.57
N SER A 19 -2.30 -11.37 -9.48
CA SER A 19 -3.64 -11.22 -10.05
C SER A 19 -4.72 -10.74 -9.06
N LYS A 20 -4.44 -10.57 -7.75
CA LYS A 20 -5.51 -10.34 -6.76
C LYS A 20 -5.25 -9.29 -5.68
N MET A 21 -4.08 -8.67 -5.64
CA MET A 21 -3.80 -7.70 -4.58
C MET A 21 -4.43 -6.35 -4.90
N THR A 22 -5.59 -6.07 -4.33
CA THR A 22 -6.24 -4.75 -4.43
C THR A 22 -5.39 -3.68 -3.72
N ASN A 23 -5.54 -2.42 -4.10
CA ASN A 23 -4.88 -1.32 -3.37
C ASN A 23 -5.21 -1.34 -1.87
N ALA A 24 -6.44 -1.71 -1.51
CA ALA A 24 -6.86 -1.85 -0.12
C ALA A 24 -6.04 -2.93 0.63
N GLN A 25 -5.87 -4.11 0.03
CA GLN A 25 -5.06 -5.18 0.62
C GLN A 25 -3.57 -4.80 0.69
N ILE A 26 -3.02 -4.18 -0.36
CA ILE A 26 -1.63 -3.71 -0.34
C ILE A 26 -1.42 -2.73 0.81
N ILE A 27 -2.30 -1.73 0.94
CA ILE A 27 -2.21 -0.73 2.00
C ILE A 27 -2.36 -1.40 3.36
N PHE A 28 -3.36 -2.26 3.55
CA PHE A 28 -3.62 -2.93 4.81
C PHE A 28 -2.43 -3.79 5.29
N ASN A 29 -1.89 -4.64 4.40
CA ASN A 29 -0.76 -5.49 4.74
C ASN A 29 0.50 -4.68 5.08
N ASN A 30 0.76 -3.61 4.32
CA ASN A 30 1.87 -2.71 4.63
C ASN A 30 1.64 -1.99 5.97
N SER A 31 0.42 -1.52 6.25
CA SER A 31 0.09 -0.87 7.51
C SER A 31 0.28 -1.80 8.72
N LEU A 32 -0.12 -3.07 8.61
CA LEU A 32 0.12 -4.07 9.65
C LEU A 32 1.61 -4.30 9.89
N SER A 33 2.39 -4.51 8.83
CA SER A 33 3.84 -4.69 8.97
C SER A 33 4.54 -3.47 9.59
N LEU A 34 4.11 -2.26 9.22
CA LEU A 34 4.65 -1.02 9.81
C LEU A 34 4.24 -0.83 11.27
N MET A 35 3.08 -1.33 11.68
CA MET A 35 2.65 -1.37 13.07
C MET A 35 3.48 -2.37 13.88
N GLU A 36 3.70 -3.58 13.36
CA GLU A 36 4.58 -4.58 13.98
C GLU A 36 6.02 -4.07 14.16
N GLN A 37 6.51 -3.27 13.20
CA GLN A 37 7.81 -2.60 13.28
C GLN A 37 7.84 -1.39 14.24
N GLY A 38 6.69 -0.99 14.80
CA GLY A 38 6.57 0.18 15.69
C GLY A 38 6.67 1.54 14.99
N ILE A 39 6.56 1.58 13.66
CA ILE A 39 6.58 2.82 12.87
C ILE A 39 5.20 3.49 12.88
N LEU A 40 4.16 2.68 12.72
CA LEU A 40 2.76 3.10 12.88
C LEU A 40 2.25 2.72 14.25
N LYS A 41 1.31 3.53 14.77
CA LYS A 41 0.61 3.23 16.01
C LYS A 41 -0.57 2.30 15.71
N GLY A 42 -1.02 1.59 16.75
CA GLY A 42 -2.35 1.00 16.74
C GLY A 42 -3.42 2.09 16.77
N SER A 43 -4.53 1.85 16.08
CA SER A 43 -5.68 2.77 16.05
C SER A 43 -6.53 2.72 17.33
N GLY A 44 -6.28 1.77 18.24
CA GLY A 44 -7.15 1.44 19.36
C GLY A 44 -8.41 0.67 18.96
N ILE A 45 -8.62 0.42 17.66
CA ILE A 45 -9.77 -0.33 17.16
C ILE A 45 -9.40 -1.80 17.09
N MET A 46 -10.11 -2.64 17.86
CA MET A 46 -9.94 -4.08 17.84
C MET A 46 -10.85 -4.71 16.78
N ALA A 47 -10.27 -5.48 15.87
CA ALA A 47 -10.99 -6.32 14.92
C ALA A 47 -10.94 -7.78 15.37
N THR A 48 -12.06 -8.48 15.26
CA THR A 48 -12.10 -9.94 15.45
C THR A 48 -11.87 -10.59 14.09
N VAL A 49 -10.75 -11.28 13.94
CA VAL A 49 -10.43 -12.05 12.73
C VAL A 49 -10.57 -13.52 13.08
N GLU A 50 -11.35 -14.22 12.28
CA GLU A 50 -11.47 -15.68 12.37
C GLU A 50 -10.38 -16.30 11.48
N ASP A 51 -9.58 -17.20 12.03
CA ASP A 51 -8.59 -17.93 11.26
C ASP A 51 -9.19 -19.15 10.54
N GLU A 52 -8.37 -19.83 9.73
CA GLU A 52 -8.79 -20.99 8.93
C GLU A 52 -9.26 -22.19 9.79
N ASN A 53 -8.98 -22.18 11.09
CA ASN A 53 -9.41 -23.19 12.05
C ASN A 53 -10.68 -22.76 12.81
N GLY A 54 -11.26 -21.61 12.49
CA GLY A 54 -12.43 -21.05 13.18
C GLY A 54 -12.10 -20.36 14.52
N GLU A 55 -10.81 -20.16 14.84
CA GLU A 55 -10.43 -19.45 16.07
C GLU A 55 -10.52 -17.94 15.86
N LYS A 56 -11.23 -17.27 16.78
CA LYS A 56 -11.39 -15.81 16.76
C LYS A 56 -10.23 -15.15 17.49
N LYS A 57 -9.41 -14.41 16.76
CA LYS A 57 -8.31 -13.60 17.30
C LYS A 57 -8.71 -12.13 17.28
N GLN A 58 -8.49 -11.45 18.40
CA GLN A 58 -8.60 -9.99 18.44
C GLN A 58 -7.26 -9.40 18.02
N ILE A 59 -7.26 -8.69 16.89
CA ILE A 59 -6.11 -7.92 16.43
C ILE A 59 -6.43 -6.44 16.50
N GLU A 60 -5.46 -5.64 16.92
CA GLU A 60 -5.58 -4.19 16.84
C GLU A 60 -5.32 -3.74 15.41
N LEU A 61 -6.19 -2.89 14.87
CA LEU A 61 -6.03 -2.35 13.52
C LEU A 61 -4.96 -1.25 13.53
N PRO A 62 -4.13 -1.17 12.47
CA PRO A 62 -3.13 -0.12 12.37
C PRO A 62 -3.78 1.26 12.16
N GLU A 63 -3.04 2.30 12.51
CA GLU A 63 -3.43 3.68 12.22
C GLU A 63 -3.76 3.87 10.72
N THR A 64 -4.80 4.65 10.43
CA THR A 64 -5.19 4.94 9.05
C THR A 64 -4.14 5.80 8.37
N ILE A 65 -3.65 5.32 7.23
CA ILE A 65 -2.71 6.05 6.38
C ILE A 65 -3.30 6.29 5.00
N HIS A 66 -3.10 7.50 4.48
CA HIS A 66 -3.54 7.87 3.14
C HIS A 66 -2.47 8.63 2.39
N THR A 67 -2.53 8.59 1.05
CA THR A 67 -1.72 9.48 0.22
C THR A 67 -2.18 10.92 0.38
N TYR A 68 -1.31 11.89 0.07
CA TYR A 68 -1.67 13.31 0.09
C TYR A 68 -2.94 13.63 -0.70
N ALA A 69 -3.09 13.03 -1.88
CA ALA A 69 -4.26 13.24 -2.73
C ALA A 69 -5.54 12.68 -2.11
N ALA A 70 -5.45 11.50 -1.46
CA ALA A 70 -6.58 10.92 -0.75
C ALA A 70 -7.00 11.78 0.45
N TRP A 71 -6.05 12.25 1.28
CA TRP A 71 -6.35 13.20 2.36
C TRP A 71 -7.02 14.47 1.84
N LYS A 72 -6.50 15.04 0.74
CA LYS A 72 -7.08 16.22 0.10
C LYS A 72 -8.53 15.99 -0.35
N SER A 73 -8.83 14.80 -0.88
CA SER A 73 -10.19 14.46 -1.33
C SER A 73 -11.21 14.37 -0.18
N ILE A 74 -10.77 14.00 1.03
CA ILE A 74 -11.62 13.93 2.23
C ILE A 74 -11.58 15.22 3.07
N GLY A 75 -11.03 16.32 2.53
CA GLY A 75 -11.05 17.63 3.18
C GLY A 75 -9.91 17.88 4.18
N TYR A 76 -8.79 17.15 4.04
CA TYR A 76 -7.61 17.31 4.89
C TYR A 76 -6.36 17.62 4.06
N GLN A 77 -5.44 18.39 4.62
CA GLN A 77 -4.17 18.72 4.00
C GLN A 77 -3.02 18.34 4.93
N VAL A 78 -1.95 17.79 4.37
CA VAL A 78 -0.72 17.51 5.13
C VAL A 78 -0.09 18.83 5.56
N LYS A 79 0.21 18.96 6.85
CA LYS A 79 0.87 20.12 7.45
C LYS A 79 2.20 20.40 6.75
N LYS A 80 2.53 21.68 6.55
CA LYS A 80 3.76 22.09 5.87
C LYS A 80 5.01 21.51 6.55
N GLY A 81 5.92 20.92 5.77
CA GLY A 81 7.19 20.37 6.24
C GLY A 81 7.13 18.94 6.79
N GLN A 82 5.96 18.30 6.84
CA GLN A 82 5.83 16.90 7.24
C GLN A 82 6.39 15.95 6.17
N LYS A 83 7.14 14.93 6.60
CA LYS A 83 7.63 13.85 5.75
C LYS A 83 6.66 12.67 5.79
N ALA A 84 6.59 11.91 4.70
CA ALA A 84 5.77 10.70 4.66
C ALA A 84 6.22 9.69 5.73
N LYS A 85 5.26 9.05 6.40
CA LYS A 85 5.51 8.01 7.39
C LYS A 85 5.83 6.65 6.76
N ALA A 86 5.25 6.41 5.59
CA ALA A 86 5.45 5.19 4.83
C ALA A 86 5.56 5.47 3.34
N ALA A 87 6.30 4.62 2.64
CA ALA A 87 6.41 4.66 1.19
C ALA A 87 6.46 3.22 0.65
N PHE A 88 5.48 2.87 -0.19
CA PHE A 88 5.41 1.56 -0.83
C PHE A 88 4.69 1.66 -2.18
N THR A 89 4.86 0.65 -3.02
CA THR A 89 4.26 0.61 -4.36
C THR A 89 2.79 0.20 -4.28
N ILE A 90 1.91 0.98 -4.90
CA ILE A 90 0.51 0.62 -5.11
C ILE A 90 0.19 0.65 -6.59
N TRP A 91 -0.88 -0.01 -6.99
CA TRP A 91 -1.37 0.08 -8.34
C TRP A 91 -2.01 1.44 -8.60
N LYS A 92 -1.58 2.09 -9.69
CA LYS A 92 -2.22 3.28 -10.21
C LYS A 92 -2.85 2.97 -11.55
N TYR A 93 -4.07 3.47 -11.71
CA TYR A 93 -4.77 3.51 -12.98
C TYR A 93 -4.54 4.86 -13.63
N THR A 94 -4.22 4.86 -14.93
CA THR A 94 -4.17 6.08 -15.75
C THR A 94 -5.10 5.93 -16.93
N GLU A 95 -5.99 6.89 -17.09
CA GLU A 95 -6.81 7.03 -18.27
C GLU A 95 -5.96 7.58 -19.40
N SER A 96 -5.82 6.82 -20.49
CA SER A 96 -5.33 7.34 -21.76
C SER A 96 -6.35 8.36 -22.26
N LYS A 97 -5.94 9.63 -22.41
CA LYS A 97 -6.77 10.61 -23.11
C LYS A 97 -6.93 10.12 -24.54
N LYS A 98 -8.17 9.88 -24.98
CA LYS A 98 -8.51 9.57 -26.37
C LYS A 98 -7.91 10.64 -27.28
N GLN A 99 -6.82 10.31 -27.97
CA GLN A 99 -6.53 10.92 -29.26
C GLN A 99 -7.31 10.11 -30.29
N ASN A 100 -7.91 10.83 -31.25
CA ASN A 100 -8.82 10.30 -32.25
C ASN A 100 -8.37 8.95 -32.86
N ASP A 101 -9.39 8.18 -33.22
CA ASP A 101 -9.40 6.96 -34.04
C ASP A 101 -9.37 5.63 -33.26
N GLU A 102 -10.59 5.10 -33.09
CA GLU A 102 -11.02 3.69 -33.09
C GLU A 102 -10.30 2.59 -32.27
N GLU A 103 -9.28 2.88 -31.46
CA GLU A 103 -8.77 1.91 -30.49
C GLU A 103 -9.33 2.15 -29.09
N GLU A 104 -9.90 1.09 -28.53
CA GLU A 104 -10.49 1.04 -27.19
C GLU A 104 -9.59 1.75 -26.18
N ALA A 105 -10.20 2.58 -25.32
CA ALA A 105 -9.52 3.27 -24.22
C ALA A 105 -9.02 2.25 -23.18
N ALA A 106 -7.96 1.52 -23.51
CA ALA A 106 -7.27 0.62 -22.62
C ALA A 106 -6.49 1.48 -21.63
N GLY A 107 -7.16 1.86 -20.53
CA GLY A 107 -6.50 2.52 -19.42
C GLY A 107 -5.34 1.67 -18.93
N ARG A 108 -4.15 2.26 -18.82
CA ARG A 108 -2.95 1.55 -18.40
C ARG A 108 -2.89 1.51 -16.88
N MET A 109 -2.67 0.32 -16.34
CA MET A 109 -2.42 0.11 -14.91
C MET A 109 -0.92 -0.17 -14.70
N PHE A 110 -0.31 0.48 -13.71
CA PHE A 110 1.08 0.25 -13.36
C PHE A 110 1.31 0.46 -11.86
N MET A 111 2.29 -0.24 -11.30
CA MET A 111 2.71 0.00 -9.92
C MET A 111 3.57 1.26 -9.83
N LYS A 112 3.29 2.10 -8.84
CA LYS A 112 4.10 3.29 -8.56
C LYS A 112 4.32 3.44 -7.06
N LEU A 113 5.55 3.81 -6.70
CA LEU A 113 5.88 4.23 -5.33
C LEU A 113 4.98 5.39 -4.92
N SER A 114 4.25 5.19 -3.83
CA SER A 114 3.35 6.18 -3.25
C SER A 114 3.73 6.45 -1.81
N HIS A 115 3.60 7.72 -1.42
CA HIS A 115 3.92 8.21 -0.09
C HIS A 115 2.65 8.38 0.73
N PHE A 116 2.67 7.86 1.94
CA PHE A 116 1.53 7.83 2.86
C PHE A 116 1.80 8.65 4.11
N PHE A 117 0.75 9.29 4.59
CA PHE A 117 0.73 10.17 5.74
C PHE A 117 -0.34 9.71 6.72
N THR A 118 -0.07 9.86 8.01
CA THR A 118 -1.00 9.50 9.08
C THR A 118 -1.93 10.66 9.42
N ALA A 119 -2.96 10.39 10.24
CA ALA A 119 -3.92 11.40 10.69
C ALA A 119 -3.25 12.52 11.51
N ASP A 120 -2.23 12.20 12.31
CA ASP A 120 -1.45 13.17 13.10
C ASP A 120 -0.77 14.25 12.22
N GLN A 121 -0.48 13.93 10.95
CA GLN A 121 0.26 14.78 10.02
C GLN A 121 -0.61 15.73 9.19
N VAL A 122 -1.94 15.60 9.29
CA VAL A 122 -2.87 16.41 8.50
C VAL A 122 -3.62 17.40 9.37
N GLU A 123 -4.16 18.43 8.71
CA GLU A 123 -5.07 19.42 9.27
C GLU A 123 -6.28 19.58 8.34
N LYS A 124 -7.42 19.99 8.89
CA LYS A 124 -8.64 20.18 8.10
C LYS A 124 -8.46 21.38 7.17
N ILE A 125 -8.84 21.22 5.90
CA ILE A 125 -8.90 22.33 4.94
C ILE A 125 -10.08 23.21 5.35
N ALA A 126 -9.80 24.47 5.68
CA ALA A 126 -10.80 25.47 6.02
C ALA A 126 -11.58 25.95 4.79
#